data_AF-A0A8S4QPK1-F1
#
_entry.id   AF-A0A8S4QPK1-F1
#
_cell.length_a   1.000
_cell.length_b   1.000
_cell.length_c   1.000
_cell.angle_alpha   90.00
_cell.angle_beta   90.00
_cell.angle_gamma   90.00
#
_symmetry.space_group_name_H-M   'P 1'
#
loop_
_entity.id
_entity.type
_entity.pdbx_description
1 polymer ?
#
loop_
_entity_poly.entity_id
_entity_poly.type
_entity_poly.pdbx_seq_one_letter_code
_entity_poly.pdbx_strand_id
1 'polypeptide(L)'
;MYVNTGTLYLFGGWNGSEDLDDLWSFNTTTERWTLLCRHSGMVNGPSPRSCHKMVFDPVHEKLYLLGRYLDNAQRVPSNMY
;
A
#
# COMPACT_ATOMS: atom_id res chain seq x y z
N MET A 1 -8.66 1.60 5.11
CA MET A 1 -9.11 2.74 4.31
C MET A 1 -9.23 3.93 5.24
N TYR A 2 -8.38 4.94 5.11
CA TYR A 2 -8.49 6.20 5.84
C TYR A 2 -8.90 7.29 4.85
N VAL A 3 -9.86 8.13 5.23
CA VAL A 3 -10.42 9.22 4.42
C VAL A 3 -9.83 10.52 4.93
N ASN A 4 -9.04 11.22 4.12
CA ASN A 4 -8.69 12.62 4.37
C ASN A 4 -9.44 13.47 3.36
N THR A 5 -10.42 14.26 3.80
CA THR A 5 -11.16 15.27 3.01
C THR A 5 -11.37 14.92 1.52
N GLY A 6 -11.87 13.70 1.26
CA GLY A 6 -12.22 13.23 -0.07
C GLY A 6 -11.12 12.57 -0.91
N THR A 7 -9.98 12.20 -0.32
CA THR A 7 -8.98 11.34 -0.97
C THR A 7 -8.82 10.01 -0.22
N LEU A 8 -8.90 8.91 -0.94
CA LEU A 8 -8.56 7.57 -0.48
C LEU A 8 -7.21 7.18 -1.06
N TYR A 9 -6.37 6.53 -0.25
CA TYR A 9 -5.13 5.92 -0.73
C TYR A 9 -5.26 4.40 -0.75
N LEU A 10 -4.67 3.78 -1.76
CA LEU A 10 -4.59 2.34 -1.94
C LEU A 10 -3.15 1.98 -2.29
N PHE A 11 -2.56 1.08 -1.50
CA PHE A 11 -1.23 0.53 -1.77
C PHE A 11 -1.31 -0.98 -1.89
N GLY A 12 -0.59 -1.54 -2.85
CA GLY A 12 -0.39 -2.98 -2.99
C GLY A 12 -1.68 -3.80 -3.15
N GLY A 13 -1.68 -5.01 -2.60
CA GLY A 13 -2.75 -6.00 -2.82
C GLY A 13 -2.25 -7.22 -3.57
N TRP A 14 -3.18 -8.05 -4.07
CA TRP A 14 -2.90 -9.30 -4.80
C TRP A 14 -3.71 -9.32 -6.09
N ASN A 15 -3.06 -9.55 -7.23
CA ASN A 15 -3.71 -9.55 -8.55
C ASN A 15 -4.15 -10.93 -9.04
N GLY A 16 -3.95 -11.98 -8.24
CA GLY A 16 -4.16 -13.38 -8.65
C GLY A 16 -2.85 -14.17 -8.81
N SER A 17 -1.73 -13.47 -9.01
CA SER A 17 -0.42 -14.07 -9.31
C SER A 17 0.70 -13.56 -8.40
N GLU A 18 0.68 -12.29 -8.03
CA GLU A 18 1.72 -11.68 -7.19
C GLU A 18 1.19 -10.58 -6.27
N ASP A 19 1.96 -10.31 -5.21
CA ASP A 19 1.78 -9.13 -4.37
C ASP A 19 2.15 -7.87 -5.18
N LEU A 20 1.40 -6.79 -5.00
CA LEU A 20 1.62 -5.51 -5.69
C LEU A 20 2.31 -4.48 -4.79
N ASP A 21 2.97 -3.50 -5.42
CA ASP A 21 3.67 -2.40 -4.76
C ASP A 21 3.36 -1.01 -5.36
N ASP A 22 2.27 -0.91 -6.13
CA ASP A 22 1.78 0.36 -6.67
C ASP A 22 0.97 1.14 -5.64
N LEU A 23 1.02 2.46 -5.75
CA LEU A 23 0.29 3.42 -4.92
C LEU A 23 -0.68 4.22 -5.79
N TRP A 24 -1.94 4.19 -5.40
CA TRP A 24 -3.02 4.94 -6.02
C TRP A 24 -3.67 5.89 -5.04
N SER A 25 -4.19 7.00 -5.56
CA SER A 25 -5.17 7.83 -4.88
C SER A 25 -6.49 7.85 -5.64
N PHE A 26 -7.60 7.84 -4.91
CA PHE A 26 -8.93 8.07 -5.45
C PHE A 26 -9.50 9.35 -4.86
N ASN A 27 -9.84 10.30 -5.73
CA ASN A 27 -10.57 11.50 -5.34
C ASN A 27 -12.08 11.18 -5.33
N THR A 28 -12.71 11.24 -4.17
CA THR A 28 -14.12 10.91 -3.96
C THR A 28 -15.07 11.99 -4.46
N THR A 29 -14.58 13.21 -4.73
CA THR A 29 -15.40 14.30 -5.30
C THR A 29 -15.48 14.18 -6.82
N THR A 30 -14.36 13.88 -7.48
CA THR A 30 -14.31 13.72 -8.94
C THR A 30 -14.53 12.29 -9.40
N GLU A 31 -14.53 11.33 -8.47
CA GLU A 31 -14.58 9.88 -8.70
C GLU A 31 -13.47 9.39 -9.64
N ARG A 32 -12.25 9.91 -9.47
CA ARG A 32 -11.12 9.58 -10.34
C ARG A 32 -9.98 8.94 -9.58
N TRP A 33 -9.46 7.88 -10.16
CA TRP A 33 -8.21 7.25 -9.76
C TRP A 33 -7.03 8.00 -10.38
N THR A 34 -5.95 8.10 -9.62
CA THR A 34 -4.66 8.62 -10.07
C THR A 34 -3.58 7.68 -9.56
N LEU A 35 -2.76 7.18 -10.48
CA LEU A 35 -1.59 6.38 -10.14
C LEU A 35 -0.51 7.33 -9.64
N LEU A 36 -0.13 7.20 -8.37
CA LEU A 36 0.89 8.03 -7.73
C LEU A 36 2.29 7.42 -7.87
N CYS A 37 2.39 6.10 -7.75
CA CYS A 37 3.63 5.37 -7.91
C CYS A 37 3.36 3.99 -8.53
N ARG A 38 4.02 3.67 -9.65
CA ARG A 38 3.84 2.38 -10.31
C ARG A 38 4.60 1.24 -9.61
N HIS A 39 5.79 1.53 -9.09
CA HIS A 39 6.66 0.56 -8.42
C HIS A 39 7.39 1.26 -7.28
N SER A 40 6.90 1.09 -6.06
CA SER A 40 7.48 1.75 -4.90
C SER A 40 8.91 1.28 -4.59
N GLY A 41 9.28 0.05 -4.96
CA GLY A 41 10.66 -0.43 -4.84
C GLY A 41 11.70 0.44 -5.58
N MET A 42 11.31 1.10 -6.69
CA MET A 42 12.21 1.99 -7.46
C MET A 42 12.55 3.30 -6.73
N VAL A 43 11.76 3.65 -5.71
CA VAL A 43 11.95 4.87 -4.90
C VAL A 43 12.26 4.53 -3.45
N ASN A 44 12.83 3.34 -3.20
CA ASN A 44 13.11 2.82 -1.85
C ASN A 44 11.87 2.78 -0.94
N GLY A 45 10.69 2.56 -1.53
CA GLY A 45 9.42 2.39 -0.83
C GLY A 45 9.20 0.97 -0.30
N PRO A 46 8.02 0.70 0.27
CA PRO A 46 7.70 -0.61 0.82
C PRO A 46 7.74 -1.72 -0.25
N SER A 47 8.23 -2.91 0.10
CA SER A 47 8.13 -4.06 -0.81
C SER A 47 6.67 -4.39 -1.19
N PRO A 48 6.44 -5.11 -2.30
CA PRO A 48 5.13 -5.65 -2.62
C PRO A 48 4.52 -6.42 -1.44
N ARG A 49 3.24 -6.17 -1.17
CA ARG A 49 2.52 -6.77 -0.02
C ARG A 49 1.01 -6.76 -0.18
N SER A 50 0.38 -7.83 0.29
CA SER A 50 -1.06 -7.95 0.52
C SER A 50 -1.38 -8.16 2.01
N CYS A 51 -2.65 -8.09 2.38
CA CYS A 51 -3.17 -8.27 3.76
C CYS A 51 -2.52 -7.37 4.85
N HIS A 52 -1.90 -6.27 4.46
CA HIS A 52 -1.31 -5.29 5.35
C HIS A 52 -2.40 -4.34 5.92
N LYS A 53 -2.04 -3.58 6.94
CA LYS A 53 -2.84 -2.46 7.45
C LYS A 53 -2.21 -1.14 7.00
N MET A 54 -3.03 -0.13 6.75
CA MET A 54 -2.58 1.20 6.36
C MET A 54 -3.30 2.27 7.19
N VAL A 55 -2.53 3.23 7.69
CA VAL A 55 -2.99 4.38 8.46
C VAL A 55 -2.43 5.65 7.83
N PHE A 56 -3.27 6.67 7.71
CA PHE A 56 -2.86 7.99 7.25
C PHE A 56 -2.79 8.94 8.44
N ASP A 57 -1.67 9.65 8.57
CA ASP A 57 -1.46 10.72 9.53
C ASP A 57 -1.65 12.07 8.82
N PRO A 58 -2.77 12.78 9.06
CA PRO A 58 -3.07 14.03 8.39
C PRO A 58 -2.20 15.20 8.86
N VAL A 59 -1.57 15.12 10.03
CA VAL A 59 -0.75 16.21 10.57
C VAL A 59 0.60 16.24 9.87
N HIS A 60 1.17 15.07 9.62
CA HIS A 60 2.50 14.94 8.98
C HIS A 60 2.41 14.52 7.50
N GLU A 61 1.21 14.31 6.97
CA GLU A 61 0.93 13.84 5.60
C GLU A 61 1.64 12.53 5.26
N LYS A 62 1.66 11.60 6.20
CA LYS A 62 2.36 10.31 6.07
C LYS A 62 1.41 9.13 6.00
N LEU A 63 1.70 8.20 5.11
CA LEU A 63 1.09 6.88 5.08
C LEU A 63 2.01 5.88 5.78
N TYR A 64 1.46 5.18 6.78
CA TYR A 64 2.14 4.11 7.49
C TYR A 64 1.53 2.77 7.10
N LEU A 65 2.40 1.80 6.80
CA LEU A 65 2.01 0.45 6.42
C LEU A 65 2.56 -0.54 7.44
N LEU A 66 1.72 -1.47 7.89
CA LEU A 66 2.12 -2.49 8.86
C LEU A 66 1.68 -3.88 8.43
N GLY A 67 2.61 -4.83 8.52
CA GLY A 67 2.39 -6.24 8.23
C GLY A 67 2.32 -6.54 6.73
N ARG A 68 2.15 -7.84 6.47
CA ARG A 68 1.85 -8.44 5.17
C ARG A 68 1.39 -9.88 5.39
N TYR A 69 0.72 -10.47 4.41
CA TYR A 69 0.62 -11.93 4.35
C TYR A 69 1.94 -12.51 3.85
N LEU A 70 2.36 -13.61 4.49
CA LEU A 70 3.44 -14.48 4.04
C LEU A 70 2.91 -15.89 4.16
N ASP A 71 3.00 -16.64 3.06
CA ASP A 71 2.77 -18.07 3.08
C ASP A 71 3.77 -18.73 4.06
N ASN A 72 3.33 -19.78 4.75
CA ASN A 72 4.13 -20.45 5.76
C ASN A 72 5.47 -20.94 5.21
N ALA A 73 5.48 -21.43 3.96
CA ALA A 73 6.70 -21.87 3.28
C ALA A 73 7.71 -20.73 3.05
N GLN A 74 7.24 -19.48 3.03
CA GLN A 74 8.06 -18.31 2.81
C GLN A 74 8.47 -17.62 4.10
N ARG A 75 7.93 -17.98 5.28
CA ARG A 75 8.29 -17.31 6.54
C ARG A 75 9.72 -17.67 6.97
N VAL A 76 10.65 -16.81 6.60
CA VAL A 76 12.06 -16.88 7.02
C VAL A 76 12.43 -15.60 7.77
N PRO A 77 13.42 -15.62 8.68
CA PRO A 77 13.77 -14.43 9.46
C PRO A 77 14.05 -13.18 8.63
N SER A 78 14.55 -13.33 7.40
CA SER A 78 14.87 -12.23 6.49
C SER A 78 13.65 -11.53 5.88
N ASN A 79 12.44 -12.09 5.97
CA ASN A 79 11.24 -11.50 5.37
C ASN A 79 10.07 -11.31 6.33
N MET A 80 10.27 -11.52 7.64
CA MET A 80 9.23 -11.32 8.67
C MET A 80 9.06 -9.86 9.14
N TYR A 81 9.89 -8.93 8.66
CA TYR A 81 9.89 -7.52 9.05
C TYR A 81 9.53 -6.61 7.86
#